data_AF-A0A418RR27-F1
#
_entry.id   AF-A0A418RR27-F1
#
_cell.length_a   1.000
_cell.length_b   1.000
_cell.length_c   1.000
_cell.angle_alpha   90.00
_cell.angle_beta   90.00
_cell.angle_gamma   90.00
#
_symmetry.space_group_name_H-M   'P 1'
#
loop_
_entity.id
_entity.type
_entity.pdbx_description
1 polymer ?
#
loop_
_entity_poly.entity_id
_entity_poly.type
_entity_poly.pdbx_seq_one_letter_code
_entity_poly.pdbx_strand_id
1 'polypeptide(L)'
;MLNLKKIAFAIVIATSMGTISSPVFAEADAGRIVYSPTQAIDLVAGKVGTALEALKSGAKAEQVDDLIKDALSSSKEINASDKVFAARDKIHNKLKSARSSLKSGDKAAAEADLTAAQKAFTALKDLL
;
A
#
# COMPACT_ATOMS: atom_id res chain seq x y z
N MET A 1 -29.43 15.41 19.84
CA MET A 1 -28.11 15.88 19.36
C MET A 1 -27.53 14.84 18.42
N LEU A 2 -27.54 15.13 17.12
CA LEU A 2 -27.07 14.22 16.09
C LEU A 2 -25.53 14.15 16.12
N ASN A 3 -25.01 12.93 16.03
CA ASN A 3 -23.61 12.56 16.27
C ASN A 3 -22.61 13.21 15.28
N LEU A 4 -22.11 14.39 15.61
CA LEU A 4 -21.06 15.10 14.85
C LEU A 4 -19.73 14.31 14.79
N LYS A 5 -19.50 13.39 15.72
CA LYS A 5 -18.30 12.53 15.77
C LYS A 5 -18.23 11.48 14.66
N LYS A 6 -19.37 11.13 14.02
CA LYS A 6 -19.39 10.11 12.95
C LYS A 6 -19.19 10.68 11.55
N ILE A 7 -19.38 11.99 11.37
CA ILE A 7 -19.27 12.66 10.06
C ILE A 7 -17.81 13.02 9.73
N ALA A 8 -16.94 13.14 10.73
CA ALA A 8 -15.51 13.37 10.53
C ALA A 8 -14.76 12.18 9.88
N PHE A 9 -15.33 10.97 9.91
CA PHE A 9 -14.67 9.76 9.39
C PHE A 9 -14.69 9.68 7.85
N ALA A 10 -15.53 10.48 7.16
CA ALA A 10 -15.64 10.47 5.71
C ALA A 10 -14.73 11.47 4.99
N ILE A 11 -14.12 12.43 5.70
CA ILE A 11 -13.38 13.55 5.07
C ILE A 11 -11.87 13.27 4.96
N VAL A 12 -11.30 12.38 5.80
CA VAL A 12 -9.84 12.14 5.80
C VAL A 12 -9.37 11.23 4.66
N ILE A 13 -10.25 10.43 4.06
CA ILE A 13 -9.89 9.59 2.89
C ILE A 13 -9.77 10.43 1.60
N ALA A 14 -10.37 11.62 1.55
CA ALA A 14 -10.41 12.43 0.34
C ALA A 14 -9.21 13.40 0.18
N THR A 15 -8.42 13.64 1.23
CA THR A 15 -7.37 14.70 1.23
C THR A 15 -5.94 14.20 1.17
N SER A 16 -5.67 12.89 1.20
CA SER A 16 -4.31 12.37 0.94
C SER A 16 -3.94 12.31 -0.55
N MET A 17 -4.80 12.77 -1.45
CA MET A 17 -4.47 13.01 -2.87
C MET A 17 -4.01 14.46 -3.14
N GLY A 18 -3.50 15.16 -2.12
CA GLY A 18 -2.86 16.46 -2.28
C GLY A 18 -1.61 16.38 -3.15
N THR A 19 -1.76 16.76 -4.41
CA THR A 19 -0.71 17.20 -5.35
C THR A 19 0.46 16.23 -5.56
N ILE A 20 0.18 15.03 -6.07
CA ILE A 20 1.15 14.44 -7.00
C ILE A 20 0.81 15.08 -8.34
N SER A 21 1.65 16.02 -8.80
CA SER A 21 1.61 16.51 -10.17
C SER A 21 1.51 15.29 -11.09
N SER A 22 0.36 15.09 -11.72
CA SER A 22 0.08 13.85 -12.46
C SER A 22 1.18 13.66 -13.51
N PRO A 23 2.10 12.68 -13.37
CA PRO A 23 2.94 12.35 -14.50
C PRO A 23 1.99 11.85 -15.58
N VAL A 24 2.07 12.44 -16.78
CA VAL A 24 1.41 11.89 -17.97
C VAL A 24 1.77 10.42 -18.03
N PHE A 25 0.79 9.57 -17.75
CA PHE A 25 0.97 8.13 -17.74
C PHE A 25 1.21 7.69 -19.19
N ALA A 26 2.28 6.95 -19.44
CA ALA A 26 2.49 6.36 -20.74
C ALA A 26 1.45 5.24 -20.93
N GLU A 27 0.43 5.50 -21.74
CA GLU A 27 -0.45 4.45 -22.23
C GLU A 27 0.33 3.62 -23.25
N ALA A 28 0.67 2.37 -22.93
CA ALA A 28 1.30 1.48 -23.91
C ALA A 28 0.27 0.80 -24.82
N ASP A 29 -1.01 0.82 -24.43
CA ASP A 29 -2.17 0.36 -25.18
C ASP A 29 -3.41 1.09 -24.61
N ALA A 30 -4.49 1.23 -25.38
CA ALA A 30 -5.67 1.99 -24.97
C ALA A 30 -6.22 1.46 -23.62
N GLY A 31 -6.11 2.28 -22.57
CA GLY A 31 -6.56 1.94 -21.22
C GLY A 31 -5.57 1.14 -20.34
N ARG A 32 -4.32 0.90 -20.78
CA ARG A 32 -3.27 0.30 -19.93
C ARG A 32 -2.21 1.34 -19.55
N ILE A 33 -2.26 1.77 -18.30
CA ILE A 33 -1.21 2.60 -17.69
C ILE A 33 0.05 1.75 -17.52
N VAL A 34 1.15 2.17 -18.13
CA VAL A 34 2.48 1.60 -17.85
C VAL A 34 3.19 2.48 -16.85
N TYR A 35 3.56 1.87 -15.72
CA TYR A 35 4.37 2.51 -14.69
C TYR A 35 5.84 2.21 -14.95
N SER A 36 6.71 3.23 -14.82
CA SER A 36 8.14 2.96 -14.64
C SER A 36 8.36 2.18 -13.33
N PRO A 37 9.47 1.44 -13.18
CA PRO A 37 9.76 0.70 -11.96
C PRO A 37 9.68 1.56 -10.70
N THR A 38 10.23 2.78 -10.75
CA THR A 38 10.20 3.75 -9.66
C THR A 38 8.78 4.20 -9.33
N GLN A 39 7.96 4.48 -10.34
CA GLN A 39 6.56 4.88 -10.14
C GLN A 39 5.71 3.74 -9.55
N ALA A 40 5.92 2.51 -10.04
CA ALA A 40 5.25 1.34 -9.50
C ALA A 40 5.64 1.09 -8.04
N ILE A 41 6.92 1.26 -7.69
CA ILE A 41 7.40 1.18 -6.31
C ILE A 41 6.71 2.22 -5.42
N ASP A 42 6.64 3.48 -5.86
CA ASP A 42 5.99 4.56 -5.10
C ASP A 42 4.49 4.31 -4.90
N LEU A 43 3.81 3.85 -5.94
CA LEU A 43 2.39 3.49 -5.89
C LEU A 43 2.14 2.39 -4.86
N VAL A 44 2.97 1.36 -4.84
CA VAL A 44 2.80 0.22 -3.92
C VAL A 44 3.16 0.63 -2.49
N ALA A 45 4.25 1.36 -2.28
CA ALA A 45 4.60 1.90 -0.96
C ALA A 45 3.51 2.82 -0.41
N GLY A 46 2.88 3.62 -1.29
CA GLY A 46 1.71 4.45 -0.97
C GLY A 46 0.53 3.62 -0.49
N LYS A 47 0.15 2.56 -1.23
CA LYS A 47 -0.94 1.65 -0.84
C LYS A 47 -0.68 0.94 0.50
N VAL A 48 0.56 0.51 0.75
CA VAL A 48 0.94 -0.04 2.06
C VAL A 48 0.80 1.02 3.16
N GLY A 49 1.19 2.27 2.89
CA GLY A 49 0.97 3.41 3.78
C GLY A 49 -0.52 3.63 4.08
N THR A 50 -1.39 3.57 3.07
CA THR A 50 -2.85 3.68 3.28
C THR A 50 -3.38 2.56 4.18
N ALA A 51 -2.91 1.31 4.01
CA ALA A 51 -3.28 0.21 4.90
C ALA A 51 -2.80 0.44 6.34
N LEU A 52 -1.56 0.93 6.51
CA LEU A 52 -0.98 1.25 7.81
C LEU A 52 -1.77 2.34 8.54
N GLU A 53 -2.10 3.43 7.85
CA GLU A 53 -2.86 4.55 8.43
C GLU A 53 -4.31 4.14 8.74
N ALA A 54 -4.94 3.30 7.90
CA ALA A 54 -6.25 2.73 8.20
C ALA A 54 -6.22 1.88 9.48
N LEU A 55 -5.19 1.03 9.65
CA LEU A 55 -5.00 0.23 10.86
C LEU A 55 -4.85 1.11 12.11
N LYS A 56 -3.98 2.12 12.06
CA LYS A 56 -3.74 3.07 13.16
C LYS A 56 -4.97 3.90 13.50
N SER A 57 -5.78 4.24 12.49
CA SER A 57 -7.04 4.96 12.65
C SER A 57 -8.17 4.09 13.20
N GLY A 58 -7.91 2.82 13.48
CA GLY A 58 -8.88 1.90 14.06
C GLY A 58 -9.91 1.37 13.05
N ALA A 59 -9.58 1.36 11.76
CA ALA A 59 -10.43 0.73 10.75
C ALA A 59 -10.66 -0.76 11.06
N LYS A 60 -11.73 -1.32 10.47
CA LYS A 60 -12.05 -2.73 10.65
C LYS A 60 -10.99 -3.62 10.01
N ALA A 61 -10.72 -4.78 10.61
CA ALA A 61 -9.67 -5.69 10.15
C ALA A 61 -9.87 -6.11 8.68
N GLU A 62 -11.13 -6.27 8.25
CA GLU A 62 -11.48 -6.61 6.86
C GLU A 62 -11.13 -5.49 5.89
N GLN A 63 -11.36 -4.24 6.28
CA GLN A 63 -11.03 -3.07 5.45
C GLN A 63 -9.51 -2.93 5.29
N VAL A 64 -8.75 -3.17 6.37
CA VAL A 64 -7.29 -3.18 6.30
C VAL A 64 -6.80 -4.37 5.47
N ASP A 65 -7.38 -5.56 5.61
CA ASP A 65 -7.04 -6.75 4.81
C ASP A 65 -7.22 -6.48 3.30
N ASP A 66 -8.30 -5.79 2.91
CA ASP A 66 -8.57 -5.42 1.52
C ASP A 66 -7.56 -4.41 0.96
N LEU A 67 -7.16 -3.41 1.75
CA LEU A 67 -6.08 -2.49 1.36
C LEU A 67 -4.74 -3.21 1.17
N ILE A 68 -4.44 -4.20 2.01
CA ILE A 68 -3.23 -5.02 1.86
C ILE A 68 -3.32 -5.90 0.61
N LYS A 69 -4.49 -6.47 0.29
CA LYS A 69 -4.69 -7.22 -0.97
C LYS A 69 -4.44 -6.35 -2.19
N ASP A 70 -4.91 -5.11 -2.16
CA ASP A 70 -4.70 -4.15 -3.24
C ASP A 70 -3.20 -3.85 -3.41
N ALA A 71 -2.47 -3.58 -2.32
CA ALA A 71 -1.02 -3.41 -2.36
C ALA A 71 -0.27 -4.66 -2.91
N LEU A 72 -0.66 -5.86 -2.48
CA LEU A 72 -0.12 -7.13 -2.98
C LEU A 72 -0.36 -7.30 -4.49
N SER A 73 -1.50 -6.83 -4.98
CA SER A 73 -1.88 -6.95 -6.39
C SER A 73 -1.11 -5.93 -7.24
N SER A 74 -1.05 -4.68 -6.79
CA SER A 74 -0.31 -3.60 -7.47
C SER A 74 1.20 -3.80 -7.48
N SER A 75 1.77 -4.62 -6.58
CA SER A 75 3.21 -4.89 -6.64
C SER A 75 3.65 -5.65 -7.89
N LYS A 76 2.71 -6.22 -8.64
CA LYS A 76 2.97 -6.86 -9.94
C LYS A 76 3.31 -5.84 -11.03
N GLU A 77 2.90 -4.58 -10.83
CA GLU A 77 3.22 -3.47 -11.73
C GLU A 77 4.70 -3.05 -11.63
N ILE A 78 5.41 -3.47 -10.58
CA ILE A 78 6.86 -3.29 -10.46
C ILE A 78 7.53 -4.25 -11.44
N ASN A 79 7.74 -3.82 -12.69
CA ASN A 79 8.44 -4.58 -13.71
C ASN A 79 9.91 -4.17 -13.77
N ALA A 80 10.80 -4.95 -13.15
CA ALA A 80 12.22 -4.61 -12.97
C ALA A 80 13.13 -5.85 -13.11
N SER A 81 14.33 -5.82 -12.51
CA SER A 81 15.28 -6.92 -12.55
C SER A 81 14.92 -8.07 -11.59
N ASP A 82 15.50 -9.26 -11.82
CA ASP A 82 15.32 -10.43 -10.94
C ASP A 82 15.70 -10.16 -9.48
N LYS A 83 16.69 -9.29 -9.26
CA LYS A 83 17.10 -8.86 -7.91
C LYS A 83 15.97 -8.12 -7.21
N VAL A 84 15.27 -7.24 -7.93
CA VAL A 84 14.11 -6.50 -7.43
C VAL A 84 12.94 -7.47 -7.19
N PHE A 85 12.69 -8.41 -8.09
CA PHE A 85 11.63 -9.42 -7.90
C PHE A 85 11.88 -10.29 -6.65
N ALA A 86 13.10 -10.79 -6.46
CA ALA A 86 13.46 -11.58 -5.29
C ALA A 86 13.32 -10.77 -3.98
N ALA A 87 13.67 -9.48 -4.00
CA ALA A 87 13.47 -8.60 -2.85
C ALA A 87 11.97 -8.32 -2.59
N ARG A 88 11.21 -8.03 -3.64
CA ARG A 88 9.75 -7.81 -3.59
C ARG A 88 9.03 -9.02 -3.00
N ASP A 89 9.40 -10.24 -3.37
CA ASP A 89 8.75 -11.46 -2.88
C ASP A 89 8.94 -11.65 -1.36
N LYS A 90 10.10 -11.24 -0.82
CA LYS A 90 10.32 -11.20 0.65
C LYS A 90 9.39 -10.19 1.33
N ILE A 91 9.17 -9.04 0.71
CA ILE A 91 8.25 -8.01 1.23
C ILE A 91 6.79 -8.50 1.15
N HIS A 92 6.44 -9.22 0.09
CA HIS A 92 5.13 -9.88 -0.07
C HIS A 92 4.79 -10.80 1.10
N ASN A 93 5.77 -11.55 1.61
CA ASN A 93 5.58 -12.41 2.77
C ASN A 93 5.29 -11.60 4.04
N LYS A 94 5.86 -10.39 4.21
CA LYS A 94 5.49 -9.48 5.31
C LYS A 94 4.06 -8.99 5.20
N LEU A 95 3.61 -8.63 4.00
CA LEU A 95 2.21 -8.26 3.79
C LEU A 95 1.25 -9.43 4.09
N LYS A 96 1.59 -10.67 3.72
CA LYS A 96 0.82 -11.87 4.07
C LYS A 96 0.82 -12.13 5.59
N SER A 97 1.94 -11.87 6.26
CA SER A 97 2.07 -11.94 7.71
C SER A 97 1.15 -10.93 8.39
N ALA A 98 1.18 -9.65 7.96
CA ALA A 98 0.29 -8.61 8.48
C ALA A 98 -1.19 -9.02 8.39
N ARG A 99 -1.61 -9.57 7.24
CA ARG A 99 -2.98 -10.10 7.05
C ARG A 99 -3.31 -11.23 8.03
N SER A 100 -2.34 -12.10 8.33
CA SER A 100 -2.51 -13.18 9.30
C SER A 100 -2.66 -12.63 10.71
N SER A 101 -1.83 -11.65 11.08
CA SER A 101 -1.92 -10.95 12.37
C SER A 101 -3.26 -10.23 12.55
N LEU A 102 -3.79 -9.59 11.50
CA LEU A 102 -5.13 -8.99 11.53
C LEU A 102 -6.23 -10.01 11.84
N LYS A 103 -6.17 -11.20 11.22
CA LYS A 103 -7.14 -12.29 11.47
C LYS A 103 -7.07 -12.82 12.90
N SER A 104 -5.87 -12.81 13.49
CA SER A 104 -5.64 -13.20 14.88
C SER A 104 -5.93 -12.08 15.88
N GLY A 105 -6.30 -10.88 15.41
CA GLY A 105 -6.54 -9.71 16.26
C GLY A 105 -5.27 -9.01 16.76
N ASP A 106 -4.08 -9.45 16.33
CA ASP A 106 -2.80 -8.86 16.71
C ASP A 106 -2.49 -7.63 15.83
N LYS A 107 -3.09 -6.51 16.22
CA LYS A 107 -2.91 -5.22 15.52
C LYS A 107 -1.47 -4.70 15.61
N ALA A 108 -0.75 -4.99 16.70
CA ALA A 108 0.62 -4.53 16.89
C ALA A 108 1.57 -5.24 15.93
N ALA A 109 1.45 -6.56 15.79
CA ALA A 109 2.22 -7.30 14.81
C ALA A 109 1.89 -6.89 13.37
N ALA A 110 0.60 -6.66 13.06
CA ALA A 110 0.19 -6.15 11.76
C ALA A 110 0.81 -4.78 11.44
N GLU A 111 0.82 -3.86 12.42
CA GLU A 111 1.41 -2.53 12.26
C GLU A 111 2.92 -2.59 12.04
N ALA A 112 3.62 -3.44 12.79
CA ALA A 112 5.06 -3.65 12.64
C ALA A 112 5.40 -4.21 11.25
N ASP A 113 4.66 -5.21 10.77
CA ASP A 113 4.86 -5.78 9.44
C ASP A 113 4.56 -4.78 8.32
N LEU A 114 3.49 -3.99 8.43
CA LEU A 114 3.15 -2.96 7.45
C LEU A 114 4.19 -1.83 7.41
N THR A 115 4.67 -1.38 8.57
CA THR A 115 5.73 -0.36 8.66
C THR A 115 7.03 -0.87 8.04
N ALA A 116 7.41 -2.11 8.33
CA ALA A 116 8.58 -2.73 7.75
C ALA A 116 8.43 -2.92 6.23
N ALA A 117 7.26 -3.34 5.77
CA ALA A 117 6.98 -3.53 4.36
C ALA A 117 7.01 -2.21 3.57
N GLN A 118 6.43 -1.13 4.11
CA GLN A 118 6.43 0.18 3.47
C GLN A 118 7.87 0.67 3.24
N LYS A 119 8.70 0.64 4.28
CA LYS A 119 10.12 1.01 4.19
C LYS A 119 10.88 0.14 3.19
N ALA A 120 10.63 -1.16 3.21
CA ALA A 120 11.29 -2.11 2.32
C ALA A 120 10.89 -1.92 0.85
N PHE A 121 9.63 -1.56 0.55
CA PHE A 121 9.22 -1.22 -0.81
C PHE A 121 9.95 0.02 -1.31
N THR A 122 10.02 1.10 -0.52
CA THR A 122 10.77 2.30 -0.91
C THR A 122 12.24 2.00 -1.18
N ALA A 123 12.86 1.12 -0.38
CA ALA A 123 14.24 0.68 -0.54
C ALA A 123 14.49 -0.19 -1.79
N LEU A 124 13.45 -0.66 -2.50
CA LEU A 124 13.64 -1.36 -3.78
C LEU A 124 14.26 -0.45 -4.84
N LYS A 125 14.11 0.88 -4.71
CA LYS A 125 14.73 1.85 -5.63
C LYS A 125 16.25 1.76 -5.64
N ASP A 126 16.86 1.33 -4.53
CA ASP A 126 18.31 1.14 -4.42
C ASP A 126 18.80 -0.12 -5.18
N LEU A 127 17.87 -0.92 -5.71
CA LEU A 127 18.13 -2.15 -6.45
C LEU A 127 17.81 -2.02 -7.95
N LEU A 128 17.34 -0.85 -8.40
CA LEU A 128 17.04 -0.55 -9.80
C LEU A 128 18.32 -0.37 -10.63
#